data_AF-A0A947RRK6-F1
#
_entry.id   AF-A0A947RRK6-F1
#
_cell.length_a   1.000
_cell.length_b   1.000
_cell.length_c   1.000
_cell.angle_alpha   90.00
_cell.angle_beta   90.00
_cell.angle_gamma   90.00
#
_symmetry.space_group_name_H-M   'P 1'
#
loop_
_entity.id
_entity.type
_entity.pdbx_description
1 polymer ?
#
loop_
_entity_poly.entity_id
_entity_poly.type
_entity_poly.pdbx_seq_one_letter_code
_entity_poly.pdbx_strand_id
1 'polypeptide(L)'
;MRCEDLRDKLTAYLDGELPETESEGCDTHLAACESCADLVAVRRNERDRWRAALRETAPDDLRQEILDGSSPRRTVRFERKHSGRRSLWTAWAAAAVLAVIVLGQVIARLDGSRRPAGGADAFSRPGAVALVVDGEILGAFTELEEDGLVLEGGFL
;
A
#
# COMPACT_ATOMS: atom_id res chain seq x y z
N MET A 1 8.13 -10.71 -14.75
CA MET A 1 9.22 -9.72 -14.61
C MET A 1 10.04 -9.66 -15.89
N ARG A 2 10.80 -8.59 -16.08
CA ARG A 2 11.71 -8.42 -17.21
C ARG A 2 13.11 -8.93 -16.85
N CYS A 3 13.94 -9.15 -17.86
CA CYS A 3 15.32 -9.62 -17.68
C CYS A 3 16.14 -8.63 -16.84
N GLU A 4 15.92 -7.33 -17.00
CA GLU A 4 16.59 -6.28 -16.22
C GLU A 4 16.22 -6.37 -14.74
N ASP A 5 14.93 -6.56 -14.44
CA ASP A 5 14.45 -6.68 -13.07
C ASP A 5 15.09 -7.89 -12.34
N LEU A 6 15.27 -9.01 -13.05
CA LEU A 6 15.97 -10.18 -12.51
C LEU A 6 17.46 -9.91 -12.30
N ARG A 7 18.13 -9.23 -13.25
CA ARG A 7 19.56 -8.91 -13.14
C ARG A 7 19.84 -8.03 -11.92
N ASP A 8 18.98 -7.06 -11.64
CA ASP A 8 19.11 -6.18 -10.48
C ASP A 8 18.95 -6.96 -9.15
N LYS A 9 18.11 -8.00 -9.17
CA LYS A 9 17.82 -8.83 -7.99
C LYS A 9 18.69 -10.09 -7.89
N LEU A 10 19.57 -10.33 -8.86
CA LEU A 10 20.26 -11.61 -9.05
C LEU A 10 21.05 -12.04 -7.81
N THR A 11 21.82 -11.13 -7.22
CA THR A 11 22.61 -11.43 -6.02
C THR A 11 21.72 -11.80 -4.83
N ALA A 12 20.71 -10.97 -4.55
CA ALA A 12 19.75 -11.22 -3.46
C ALA A 12 18.97 -12.53 -3.67
N TYR A 13 18.61 -12.85 -4.92
CA TYR A 13 17.99 -14.13 -5.27
C TYR A 13 18.93 -15.30 -4.99
N LEU A 14 20.21 -15.20 -5.36
CA LEU A 14 21.19 -16.25 -5.11
C LEU A 14 21.50 -16.47 -3.62
N ASP A 15 21.43 -15.42 -2.81
CA ASP A 15 21.65 -15.50 -1.37
C ASP A 15 20.38 -15.85 -0.59
N GLY A 16 19.21 -15.89 -1.26
CA GLY A 16 17.93 -16.22 -0.64
C GLY A 16 17.38 -15.09 0.23
N GLU A 17 17.78 -13.85 -0.05
CA GLU A 17 17.39 -12.65 0.71
C GLU A 17 16.10 -12.01 0.21
N LEU A 18 15.60 -12.43 -0.96
CA LEU A 18 14.36 -11.92 -1.53
C LEU A 18 13.14 -12.43 -0.75
N PRO A 19 12.10 -11.59 -0.57
CA PRO A 19 10.82 -12.06 -0.05
C PRO A 19 10.21 -13.10 -1.00
N GLU A 20 9.41 -14.01 -0.44
CA GLU A 20 8.87 -15.18 -1.15
C GLU A 20 8.17 -14.82 -2.48
N THR A 21 7.36 -13.77 -2.47
CA THR A 21 6.66 -13.28 -3.68
C THR A 21 7.60 -12.81 -4.79
N GLU A 22 8.77 -12.26 -4.45
CA GLU A 22 9.77 -11.83 -5.42
C GLU A 22 10.62 -13.00 -5.92
N SER A 23 10.93 -13.95 -5.04
CA SER A 23 11.61 -15.20 -5.38
C SER A 23 10.78 -16.04 -6.36
N GLU A 24 9.47 -16.21 -6.10
CA GLU A 24 8.54 -16.89 -7.02
C GLU A 24 8.50 -16.22 -8.39
N GLY A 25 8.51 -14.89 -8.42
CA GLY A 25 8.60 -14.13 -9.67
C GLY A 25 9.90 -14.43 -10.42
N CYS A 26 11.03 -14.55 -9.72
CA CYS A 26 12.32 -14.89 -10.31
C CYS A 26 12.28 -16.31 -10.86
N ASP A 27 11.79 -17.27 -10.10
CA ASP A 27 11.66 -18.67 -10.50
C ASP A 27 10.79 -18.81 -11.76
N THR A 28 9.65 -18.11 -11.80
CA THR A 28 8.77 -18.06 -12.98
C THR A 28 9.50 -17.52 -14.21
N HIS A 29 10.31 -16.48 -14.05
CA HIS A 29 11.09 -15.92 -15.16
C HIS A 29 12.20 -16.87 -15.62
N LEU A 30 12.91 -17.52 -14.69
CA LEU A 30 13.98 -18.47 -15.02
C LEU A 30 13.45 -19.71 -15.73
N ALA A 31 12.21 -20.12 -15.44
CA ALA A 31 11.54 -21.19 -16.18
C ALA A 31 11.20 -20.82 -17.63
N ALA A 32 11.03 -19.52 -17.92
CA ALA A 32 10.61 -19.01 -19.22
C ALA A 32 11.76 -18.39 -20.05
N CYS A 33 12.90 -18.06 -19.43
CA CYS A 33 14.01 -17.33 -20.06
C CYS A 33 15.33 -18.07 -19.91
N GLU A 34 15.74 -18.78 -20.96
CA GLU A 34 16.99 -19.56 -21.01
C GLU A 34 18.22 -18.68 -20.76
N SER A 35 18.31 -17.51 -21.39
CA SER A 35 19.46 -16.59 -21.20
C SER A 35 19.65 -16.14 -19.74
N CYS A 36 18.57 -16.01 -18.98
CA CYS A 36 18.62 -15.65 -17.57
C CYS A 36 18.93 -16.87 -16.70
N ALA A 37 18.44 -18.05 -17.07
CA ALA A 37 18.81 -19.31 -16.42
C ALA A 37 20.31 -19.59 -16.55
N ASP A 38 20.89 -19.39 -17.74
CA ASP A 38 22.33 -19.53 -17.97
C ASP A 38 23.14 -18.54 -17.13
N LEU A 39 22.72 -17.28 -17.09
CA LEU A 39 23.36 -16.25 -16.26
C LEU A 39 23.36 -16.66 -14.78
N VAL A 40 22.21 -17.13 -14.26
CA VAL A 40 22.09 -17.62 -12.89
C VAL A 40 23.01 -18.82 -12.65
N ALA A 41 23.09 -19.75 -13.59
CA ALA A 41 23.94 -20.94 -13.47
C ALA A 41 25.44 -20.55 -13.39
N VAL A 42 25.89 -19.63 -14.25
CA VAL A 42 27.28 -19.12 -14.21
C VAL A 42 27.57 -18.47 -12.86
N ARG A 43 26.67 -17.60 -12.37
CA ARG A 43 26.85 -16.93 -11.06
C ARG A 43 26.82 -17.89 -9.88
N ARG A 44 25.94 -18.91 -9.90
CA ARG A 44 25.92 -19.97 -8.87
C ARG A 44 27.25 -20.73 -8.82
N ASN A 45 27.77 -21.13 -9.98
CA ASN A 45 29.03 -21.86 -10.06
C ASN A 45 30.22 -21.03 -9.53
N GLU A 46 30.30 -19.74 -9.87
CA GLU A 46 31.31 -18.83 -9.30
C GLU A 46 31.21 -18.76 -7.77
N ARG A 47 30.01 -18.53 -7.24
CA ARG A 47 29.73 -18.47 -5.80
C ARG A 47 30.10 -19.78 -5.09
N ASP A 48 29.73 -20.91 -5.66
CA ASP A 48 29.93 -22.22 -5.04
C ASP A 48 31.42 -22.61 -5.02
N ARG A 49 32.21 -22.20 -6.01
CA ARG A 49 33.68 -22.33 -6.00
C ARG A 49 34.30 -21.59 -4.81
N TRP A 50 33.89 -20.35 -4.56
CA TRP A 50 34.39 -19.59 -3.41
C TRP A 50 33.95 -20.20 -2.08
N ARG A 51 32.68 -20.62 -1.97
CA ARG A 51 32.18 -21.30 -0.77
C ARG A 51 32.92 -22.59 -0.48
N ALA A 52 33.28 -23.36 -1.51
CA ALA A 52 34.07 -24.57 -1.35
C ALA A 52 35.51 -24.25 -0.92
N ALA A 53 36.15 -23.25 -1.53
CA ALA A 53 37.52 -22.86 -1.22
C ALA A 53 37.67 -22.29 0.20
N LEU A 54 36.65 -21.57 0.69
CA LEU A 54 36.63 -20.96 2.03
C LEU A 54 35.95 -21.85 3.09
N ARG A 55 35.67 -23.11 2.76
CA ARG A 55 34.94 -23.99 3.69
C ARG A 55 35.84 -24.40 4.85
N GLU A 56 35.57 -23.86 6.03
CA GLU A 56 36.16 -24.34 7.27
C GLU A 56 35.42 -25.57 7.79
N THR A 57 36.17 -26.51 8.35
CA THR A 57 35.57 -27.69 8.99
C THR A 57 35.22 -27.32 10.42
N ALA A 58 33.93 -27.42 10.77
CA ALA A 58 33.50 -27.25 12.14
C ALA A 58 34.23 -28.26 13.06
N PRO A 59 34.76 -27.81 14.21
CA PRO A 59 35.33 -28.68 15.24
C PRO A 59 34.39 -29.84 15.60
N ASP A 60 34.97 -30.99 15.91
CA ASP A 60 34.21 -32.24 16.13
C ASP A 60 33.30 -32.16 17.37
N ASP A 61 33.72 -31.45 18.40
CA ASP A 61 32.94 -31.17 19.61
C ASP A 61 31.69 -30.35 19.30
N LEU A 62 31.81 -29.25 18.54
CA LEU A 62 30.67 -28.44 18.11
C LEU A 62 29.74 -29.23 17.20
N ARG A 63 30.31 -30.06 16.32
CA ARG A 63 29.53 -30.93 15.42
C ARG A 63 28.72 -31.94 16.23
N GLN A 64 29.33 -32.61 17.20
CA GLN A 64 28.66 -33.56 18.07
C GLN A 64 27.58 -32.87 18.90
N GLU A 65 27.84 -31.69 19.47
CA GLU A 65 26.84 -30.91 20.20
C GLU A 65 25.62 -30.56 19.34
N ILE A 66 25.80 -30.18 18.07
CA ILE A 66 24.69 -29.89 17.16
C ILE A 66 23.89 -31.16 16.81
N LEU A 67 24.57 -32.29 16.58
CA LEU A 67 23.93 -33.56 16.21
C LEU A 67 23.19 -34.19 17.39
N ASP A 68 23.79 -34.17 18.57
CA ASP A 68 23.22 -34.69 19.82
C ASP A 68 22.16 -33.72 20.37
N GLY A 69 22.37 -32.42 20.16
CA GLY A 69 21.51 -31.32 20.55
C GLY A 69 20.35 -31.05 19.58
N SER A 70 19.86 -32.06 18.84
CA SER A 70 18.62 -32.01 18.04
C SER A 70 17.35 -31.85 18.90
N SER A 71 17.43 -31.05 19.95
CA SER A 71 16.32 -30.44 20.68
C SER A 71 15.48 -29.61 19.71
N PRO A 72 14.14 -29.59 19.86
CA PRO A 72 13.24 -28.90 18.95
C PRO A 72 13.73 -27.47 18.73
N ARG A 73 13.96 -27.16 17.45
CA ARG A 73 14.36 -25.86 16.89
C ARG A 73 14.05 -24.75 17.87
N ARG A 74 15.04 -24.33 18.65
CA ARG A 74 14.88 -23.22 19.60
C ARG A 74 14.56 -22.01 18.73
N THR A 75 13.27 -21.74 18.53
CA THR A 75 12.81 -20.62 17.73
C THR A 75 13.30 -19.40 18.47
N VAL A 76 14.39 -18.83 17.98
CA VAL A 76 14.84 -17.51 18.43
C VAL A 76 13.75 -16.57 17.96
N ARG A 77 12.79 -16.29 18.85
CA ARG A 77 11.73 -15.34 18.57
C ARG A 77 12.44 -14.01 18.51
N PHE A 78 12.72 -13.53 17.30
CA PHE A 78 13.10 -12.15 17.08
C PHE A 78 11.89 -11.31 17.49
N GLU A 79 11.86 -10.93 18.77
CA GLU A 79 10.90 -10.01 19.32
C GLU A 79 11.10 -8.69 18.57
N ARG A 80 10.27 -8.44 17.54
CA ARG A 80 10.20 -7.14 16.90
C ARG A 80 9.80 -6.15 17.99
N LYS A 81 10.79 -5.43 18.51
CA LYS A 81 10.59 -4.38 19.52
C LYS A 81 9.81 -3.25 18.85
N HIS A 82 8.48 -3.37 18.79
CA HIS A 82 7.61 -2.27 18.46
C HIS A 82 7.89 -1.18 19.50
N SER A 83 8.60 -0.14 19.08
CA SER A 83 8.97 0.97 19.94
C SER A 83 7.68 1.62 20.45
N GLY A 84 7.33 1.38 21.72
CA GLY A 84 6.15 1.92 22.40
C GLY A 84 6.05 3.45 22.37
N ARG A 85 7.11 4.13 21.92
CA ARG A 85 7.13 5.58 21.65
C ARG A 85 6.24 6.01 20.47
N ARG A 86 5.94 5.10 19.52
CA ARG A 86 5.02 5.39 18.40
C ARG A 86 3.56 5.37 18.83
N SER A 87 3.21 4.50 19.80
CA SER A 87 1.83 4.34 20.30
C SER A 87 1.32 5.56 21.06
N LEU A 88 2.20 6.27 21.77
CA LEU A 88 1.79 7.46 22.53
C LEU A 88 1.52 8.64 21.58
N TRP A 89 2.38 8.88 20.58
CA TRP A 89 2.15 9.96 19.61
C TRP A 89 0.96 9.72 18.69
N THR A 90 0.68 8.47 18.31
CA THR A 90 -0.53 8.15 17.54
C THR A 90 -1.81 8.37 18.35
N ALA A 91 -1.77 8.17 19.68
CA ALA A 91 -2.92 8.45 20.55
C ALA A 91 -3.20 9.95 20.66
N TRP A 92 -2.16 10.79 20.81
CA TRP A 92 -2.31 12.25 20.79
C TRP A 92 -2.84 12.76 19.44
N ALA A 93 -2.38 12.19 18.32
CA ALA A 93 -2.87 12.54 16.99
C ALA A 93 -4.37 12.21 16.81
N ALA A 94 -4.81 11.02 17.25
CA ALA A 94 -6.22 10.63 17.19
C ALA A 94 -7.11 11.53 18.07
N ALA A 95 -6.65 11.90 19.27
CA ALA A 95 -7.38 12.79 20.16
C ALA A 95 -7.54 14.21 19.57
N ALA A 96 -6.51 14.73 18.90
CA ALA A 96 -6.57 16.04 18.26
C ALA A 96 -7.60 16.07 17.12
N VAL A 97 -7.68 15.03 16.29
CA VAL A 97 -8.67 14.92 15.21
C VAL A 97 -10.10 14.91 15.78
N LEU A 98 -10.35 14.12 16.83
CA LEU A 98 -11.65 14.07 17.49
C LEU A 98 -12.03 15.42 18.11
N ALA A 99 -11.06 16.13 18.72
CA ALA A 99 -11.30 17.45 19.27
C ALA A 99 -11.69 18.47 18.19
N VAL A 100 -11.05 18.46 17.02
CA VAL A 100 -11.42 19.33 15.88
C VAL A 100 -12.83 19.02 15.38
N ILE A 101 -13.21 17.74 15.27
CA ILE A 101 -14.55 17.33 14.83
C ILE A 101 -15.61 17.81 15.83
N VAL A 102 -15.40 17.56 17.12
CA VAL A 102 -16.35 17.97 18.17
C VAL A 102 -16.43 19.50 18.26
N LEU A 103 -15.29 20.20 18.18
CA LEU A 103 -15.26 21.66 18.19
C LEU A 103 -15.98 22.23 16.96
N GLY A 104 -15.80 21.64 15.78
CA GLY A 104 -16.54 22.00 14.57
C GLY A 104 -18.04 21.81 14.72
N GLN A 105 -18.48 20.71 15.35
CA GLN A 105 -19.91 20.48 15.64
C GLN A 105 -20.47 21.48 16.64
N VAL A 106 -19.69 21.88 17.64
CA VAL A 106 -20.09 22.90 18.62
C VAL A 106 -20.19 24.27 17.96
N ILE A 107 -19.19 24.66 17.17
CA ILE A 107 -19.20 25.93 16.41
C ILE A 107 -20.39 25.97 15.47
N ALA A 108 -20.66 24.90 14.70
CA ALA A 108 -21.82 24.82 13.81
C ALA A 108 -23.16 24.94 14.55
N ARG A 109 -23.25 24.45 15.79
CA ARG A 109 -24.45 24.62 16.64
C ARG A 109 -24.59 26.03 17.19
N LEU A 110 -23.48 26.73 17.45
CA LEU A 110 -23.48 28.12 17.89
C LEU A 110 -23.77 29.10 16.72
N ASP A 111 -23.27 28.78 15.52
CA ASP A 111 -23.56 29.49 14.27
C ASP A 111 -24.95 29.19 13.70
N GLY A 112 -25.68 28.22 14.27
CA GLY A 112 -27.10 27.99 13.99
C GLY A 112 -28.04 29.17 14.32
N SER A 113 -27.49 30.28 14.84
CA SER A 113 -28.17 31.58 14.99
C SER A 113 -28.02 32.51 13.78
N ARG A 114 -27.25 32.13 12.75
CA ARG A 114 -27.22 32.78 11.44
C ARG A 114 -27.75 31.82 10.38
N ARG A 115 -29.07 31.67 10.34
CA ARG A 115 -29.76 31.29 9.09
C ARG A 115 -29.34 32.33 8.04
N PRO A 116 -28.68 31.97 6.92
CA PRO A 116 -28.80 32.80 5.74
C PRO A 116 -30.28 32.78 5.36
N ALA A 117 -30.96 33.90 5.58
CA ALA A 117 -32.25 34.17 4.97
C ALA A 117 -31.98 34.29 3.47
N GLY A 118 -32.23 33.23 2.70
CA GLY A 118 -32.00 33.28 1.26
C GLY A 118 -32.08 31.93 0.58
N GLY A 119 -33.31 31.52 0.25
CA GLY A 119 -33.63 30.76 -0.95
C GLY A 119 -33.06 29.36 -1.09
N ALA A 120 -33.75 28.36 -0.54
CA ALA A 120 -33.56 26.97 -0.97
C ALA A 120 -34.81 26.10 -0.76
N ASP A 121 -35.99 26.62 -1.07
CA ASP A 121 -37.22 25.80 -1.11
C ASP A 121 -37.41 25.10 -2.48
N ALA A 122 -36.46 25.23 -3.41
CA ALA A 122 -36.62 24.75 -4.79
C ALA A 122 -36.17 23.30 -5.04
N PHE A 123 -35.46 22.63 -4.12
CA PHE A 123 -34.75 21.38 -4.45
C PHE A 123 -35.39 20.08 -3.91
N SER A 124 -36.62 20.12 -3.41
CA SER A 124 -37.32 18.93 -2.89
C SER A 124 -38.33 18.37 -3.90
N ARG A 125 -37.87 18.04 -5.12
CA ARG A 125 -38.61 17.20 -6.07
C ARG A 125 -37.71 16.06 -6.54
N PRO A 126 -38.15 14.80 -6.46
CA PRO A 126 -37.36 13.68 -7.00
C PRO A 126 -37.25 13.82 -8.52
N GLY A 127 -36.02 13.83 -9.05
CA GLY A 127 -35.72 13.87 -10.49
C GLY A 127 -34.96 15.10 -11.01
N ALA A 128 -34.69 16.12 -10.17
CA ALA A 128 -33.96 17.29 -10.62
C ALA A 128 -32.43 17.07 -10.63
N VAL A 129 -31.77 17.41 -11.74
CA VAL A 129 -30.31 17.43 -11.87
C VAL A 129 -29.87 18.89 -12.00
N ALA A 130 -28.91 19.31 -11.16
CA ALA A 130 -28.33 20.66 -11.22
C ALA A 130 -26.93 20.63 -11.82
N LEU A 131 -26.64 21.60 -12.68
CA LEU A 131 -25.28 21.84 -13.17
C LEU A 131 -24.56 22.75 -12.18
N VAL A 132 -23.44 22.28 -11.62
CA VAL A 132 -22.61 23.01 -10.67
C VAL A 132 -21.23 23.22 -11.28
N VAL A 133 -20.77 24.47 -11.31
CA VAL A 133 -19.40 24.84 -11.72
C VAL A 133 -18.82 25.73 -10.62
N ASP A 134 -17.63 25.38 -10.12
CA ASP A 134 -16.95 26.06 -9.01
C ASP A 134 -17.79 26.31 -7.75
N GLY A 135 -18.79 25.45 -7.50
CA GLY A 135 -19.66 25.51 -6.33
C GLY A 135 -20.87 26.45 -6.45
N GLU A 136 -21.06 27.12 -7.60
CA GLU A 136 -22.24 27.92 -7.90
C GLU A 136 -23.23 27.14 -8.79
N ILE A 137 -24.52 27.23 -8.48
CA ILE A 137 -25.59 26.57 -9.25
C ILE A 137 -26.00 27.50 -10.38
N LEU A 138 -25.72 27.10 -11.62
CA LEU A 138 -26.05 27.89 -12.81
C LEU A 138 -27.45 27.59 -13.36
N GLY A 139 -28.11 26.51 -12.90
CA GLY A 139 -29.48 26.17 -13.28
C GLY A 139 -29.93 24.78 -12.82
N ALA A 140 -31.25 24.58 -12.75
CA ALA A 140 -31.89 23.30 -12.42
C ALA A 140 -32.87 22.90 -13.54
N PHE A 141 -32.78 21.66 -14.01
CA PHE A 141 -33.60 21.12 -15.10
C PHE A 141 -34.50 19.99 -14.58
N THR A 142 -35.75 19.92 -15.04
CA THR A 142 -36.76 18.96 -14.54
C THR A 142 -37.37 18.03 -15.58
N GLU A 143 -36.93 18.04 -16.83
CA GLU A 143 -37.49 17.15 -17.85
C GLU A 143 -36.41 16.67 -18.83
N LEU A 144 -36.18 15.36 -18.86
CA LEU A 144 -35.59 14.67 -20.00
C LEU A 144 -36.77 14.10 -20.79
N GLU A 145 -37.35 14.89 -21.69
CA GLU A 145 -38.11 14.30 -22.80
C GLU A 145 -37.10 13.68 -23.77
N GLU A 146 -37.31 12.41 -24.12
CA GLU A 146 -36.54 11.66 -25.11
C GLU A 146 -36.84 12.20 -26.53
N ASP A 147 -36.49 13.46 -26.82
CA ASP A 147 -36.26 14.00 -28.17
C ASP A 147 -35.90 15.50 -28.12
N GLY A 148 -34.63 15.83 -28.30
CA GLY A 148 -34.17 17.16 -28.75
C GLY A 148 -33.96 18.26 -27.69
N LEU A 149 -32.77 18.85 -27.66
CA LEU A 149 -32.48 20.10 -26.93
C LEU A 149 -33.36 21.25 -27.45
N VAL A 150 -34.19 21.82 -26.58
CA VAL A 150 -34.80 23.13 -26.80
C VAL A 150 -34.25 24.12 -25.78
N LEU A 151 -33.55 25.14 -26.27
CA LEU A 151 -33.07 26.27 -25.48
C LEU A 151 -34.18 27.32 -25.39
N GLU A 152 -34.81 27.45 -24.22
CA GLU A 152 -35.54 28.66 -23.83
C GLU A 152 -34.78 29.28 -22.64
N GLY A 153 -33.93 30.30 -22.83
CA GLY A 153 -34.30 31.72 -22.76
C GLY A 153 -34.38 32.18 -21.28
N GLY A 154 -33.59 33.11 -20.74
CA GLY A 154 -32.60 34.03 -21.30
C GLY A 154 -31.77 34.68 -20.18
N PHE A 155 -30.67 35.31 -20.58
CA PHE A 155 -29.72 36.02 -19.72
C PHE A 155 -30.34 37.28 -19.11
N LEU A 156 -30.28 37.39 -17.77
CA LEU A 156 -29.92 38.61 -17.04
C LEU A 156 -29.22 38.24 -15.73
#